data_AF-A0A3D4UKP9-F1
#
_entry.id   AF-A0A3D4UKP9-F1
#
_cell.length_a   1.000
_cell.length_b   1.000
_cell.length_c   1.000
_cell.angle_alpha   90.00
_cell.angle_beta   90.00
_cell.angle_gamma   90.00
#
_symmetry.space_group_name_H-M   'P 1'
#
loop_
_entity.id
_entity.type
_entity.pdbx_description
1 polymer ?
#
loop_
_entity_poly.entity_id
_entity_poly.type
_entity_poly.pdbx_seq_one_letter_code
_entity_poly.pdbx_strand_id
1 'polypeptide(L)'
;MKRLLPIAMFGILLVFLPACALNPTYTVRIDNETNRTLRASLERRPTINEVISMDSARIKPGSFKVLGPSEARPLERVYIVIGDRTDLHAVPESVELRRGEWVVTIGAGSMTSWGTYELHVEKAKDRLIAEETEEDAEDE
;
A
#
# COMPACT_ATOMS: atom_id res chain seq x y z
N MET A 1 31.49 -52.04 -41.31
CA MET A 1 30.23 -51.36 -41.67
C MET A 1 29.39 -51.17 -40.42
N LYS A 2 28.73 -50.00 -40.31
CA LYS A 2 27.64 -49.62 -39.40
C LYS A 2 27.98 -49.35 -37.91
N ARG A 3 28.21 -48.06 -37.65
CA ARG A 3 28.05 -47.39 -36.34
C ARG A 3 26.55 -47.20 -36.07
N LEU A 4 26.09 -47.50 -34.87
CA LEU A 4 24.75 -47.14 -34.40
C LEU A 4 24.90 -46.44 -33.04
N LEU A 5 24.82 -45.12 -33.07
CA LEU A 5 24.53 -44.28 -31.90
C LEU A 5 23.05 -44.49 -31.51
N PRO A 6 22.71 -44.76 -30.24
CA PRO A 6 21.38 -44.48 -29.75
C PRO A 6 21.28 -42.99 -29.42
N ILE A 7 20.42 -42.37 -30.22
CA ILE A 7 19.86 -41.03 -30.15
C ILE A 7 19.59 -40.60 -28.71
N ALA A 8 20.12 -39.42 -28.38
CA ALA A 8 19.85 -38.71 -27.14
C ALA A 8 18.33 -38.53 -26.96
N MET A 9 17.78 -39.21 -25.96
CA MET A 9 16.40 -39.01 -25.53
C MET A 9 16.37 -37.70 -24.73
N PHE A 10 16.27 -36.58 -25.44
CA PHE A 10 15.94 -35.28 -24.86
C PHE A 10 14.53 -35.38 -24.26
N GLY A 11 14.47 -35.80 -22.99
CA GLY A 11 13.27 -35.68 -22.18
C GLY A 11 12.97 -34.20 -22.02
N ILE A 12 12.01 -33.70 -22.80
CA ILE A 12 11.41 -32.39 -22.59
C ILE A 12 10.64 -32.50 -21.28
N LEU A 13 11.34 -32.20 -20.18
CA LEU A 13 10.73 -31.90 -18.90
C LEU A 13 10.00 -30.57 -19.08
N LEU A 14 8.74 -30.65 -19.51
CA LEU A 14 7.79 -29.54 -19.42
C LEU A 14 7.59 -29.27 -17.93
N VAL A 15 8.46 -28.44 -17.38
CA VAL A 15 8.29 -27.80 -16.08
C VAL A 15 7.02 -26.98 -16.19
N PHE A 16 5.91 -27.54 -15.72
CA PHE A 16 4.75 -26.77 -15.28
C PHE A 16 5.25 -25.88 -14.14
N LEU A 17 5.82 -24.72 -14.48
CA LEU A 17 5.92 -23.61 -13.55
C LEU A 17 4.47 -23.35 -13.16
N PRO A 18 4.06 -23.60 -11.88
CA PRO A 18 2.77 -23.12 -11.45
C PRO A 18 2.78 -21.63 -11.77
N ALA A 19 1.83 -21.18 -12.58
CA ALA A 19 1.61 -19.77 -12.75
C ALA A 19 1.36 -19.24 -11.33
N CYS A 20 2.40 -18.69 -10.69
CA CYS A 20 2.25 -17.95 -9.46
C CYS A 20 1.31 -16.83 -9.82
N ALA A 21 0.02 -17.00 -9.55
CA ALA A 21 -0.94 -15.93 -9.50
C ALA A 21 -0.49 -15.07 -8.31
N LEU A 22 0.52 -14.24 -8.54
CA LEU A 22 1.08 -13.32 -7.57
C LEU A 22 -0.01 -12.29 -7.30
N ASN A 23 -0.71 -12.49 -6.19
CA ASN A 23 -1.60 -11.47 -5.67
C ASN A 23 -0.76 -10.23 -5.36
N PRO A 24 -1.14 -9.04 -5.85
CA PRO A 24 -0.49 -7.81 -5.43
C PRO A 24 -0.59 -7.64 -3.91
N THR A 25 0.55 -7.36 -3.28
CA THR A 25 0.66 -7.05 -1.85
C THR A 25 0.68 -5.55 -1.64
N TYR A 26 0.07 -5.12 -0.54
CA TYR A 26 -0.06 -3.73 -0.13
C TYR A 26 0.37 -3.61 1.34
N THR A 27 1.29 -2.68 1.60
CA THR A 27 1.71 -2.30 2.95
C THR A 27 1.67 -0.79 3.03
N VAL A 28 1.05 -0.24 4.08
CA VAL A 28 0.88 1.21 4.23
C VAL A 28 1.30 1.62 5.62
N ARG A 29 2.37 2.40 5.71
CA ARG A 29 2.68 3.16 6.92
C ARG A 29 1.84 4.43 6.93
N ILE A 30 1.28 4.76 8.08
CA ILE A 30 0.42 5.92 8.26
C ILE A 30 0.95 6.71 9.43
N ASP A 31 1.39 7.93 9.15
CA ASP A 31 1.90 8.90 10.11
C ASP A 31 0.80 9.90 10.44
N ASN A 32 0.40 9.98 11.72
CA ASN A 32 -0.63 10.93 12.17
C ASN A 32 0.02 12.15 12.82
N GLU A 33 0.11 13.24 12.08
CA GLU A 33 0.64 14.52 12.55
C GLU A 33 -0.47 15.44 13.09
N THR A 34 -1.71 14.98 13.08
CA THR A 34 -2.83 15.73 13.66
C THR A 34 -2.82 15.66 15.19
N ASN A 35 -3.59 16.55 15.83
CA ASN A 35 -3.85 16.50 17.26
C ASN A 35 -4.99 15.55 17.65
N ARG A 36 -5.54 14.76 16.72
CA ARG A 36 -6.69 13.87 16.95
C ARG A 36 -6.31 12.41 16.79
N THR A 37 -7.11 11.54 17.41
CA THR A 37 -6.99 10.10 17.19
C THR A 37 -7.76 9.73 15.94
N LEU A 38 -7.09 9.12 14.96
CA LEU A 38 -7.66 8.76 13.67
C LEU A 38 -7.93 7.25 13.61
N ARG A 39 -8.86 6.88 12.73
CA ARG A 39 -9.01 5.50 12.27
C ARG A 39 -8.60 5.44 10.81
N ALA A 40 -7.74 4.48 10.52
CA ALA A 40 -7.35 4.15 9.16
C ALA A 40 -7.75 2.72 8.83
N SER A 41 -8.29 2.48 7.64
CA SER A 41 -8.57 1.15 7.10
C SER A 41 -8.01 0.99 5.71
N LEU A 42 -7.39 -0.16 5.46
CA LEU A 42 -7.05 -0.63 4.13
C LEU A 42 -8.26 -1.43 3.62
N GLU A 43 -8.81 -1.04 2.48
CA GLU A 43 -10.04 -1.60 1.93
C GLU A 43 -9.85 -1.99 0.46
N ARG A 44 -10.33 -3.17 0.07
CA ARG A 44 -10.47 -3.53 -1.34
C ARG A 44 -11.92 -3.44 -1.78
N ARG A 45 -12.10 -3.08 -3.05
CA ARG A 45 -13.43 -2.95 -3.68
C ARG A 45 -13.51 -3.86 -4.91
N PRO A 46 -13.96 -5.12 -4.74
CA PRO A 46 -14.12 -6.05 -5.86
C PRO A 46 -15.17 -5.57 -6.87
N THR A 47 -16.23 -4.90 -6.38
CA THR A 47 -17.27 -4.28 -7.19
C THR A 47 -17.55 -2.86 -6.70
N ILE A 48 -18.41 -2.10 -7.38
CA ILE A 48 -18.75 -0.72 -6.99
C ILE A 48 -19.51 -0.63 -5.65
N ASN A 49 -20.21 -1.70 -5.26
CA ASN A 49 -21.05 -1.74 -4.06
C ASN A 49 -20.47 -2.61 -2.94
N GLU A 50 -19.35 -3.28 -3.20
CA GLU A 50 -18.73 -4.20 -2.25
C GLU A 50 -17.44 -3.58 -1.71
N VAL A 51 -17.38 -3.43 -0.40
CA VAL A 51 -16.22 -2.93 0.33
C VAL A 51 -15.79 -4.00 1.32
N ILE A 52 -14.53 -4.41 1.23
CA ILE A 52 -13.95 -5.42 2.12
C ILE A 52 -12.76 -4.78 2.83
N SER A 53 -12.87 -4.62 4.15
CA SER A 53 -11.75 -4.21 4.98
C SER A 53 -10.72 -5.34 5.05
N MET A 54 -9.48 -5.02 4.69
CA MET A 54 -8.33 -5.91 4.70
C MET A 54 -7.57 -5.79 6.01
N ASP A 55 -7.38 -4.55 6.48
CA ASP A 55 -6.74 -4.23 7.76
C ASP A 55 -7.27 -2.90 8.29
N SER A 56 -7.19 -2.65 9.59
CA SER A 56 -7.51 -1.35 10.16
C SER A 56 -6.81 -1.11 11.49
N ALA A 57 -6.44 0.14 11.74
CA ALA A 57 -5.81 0.54 12.99
C ALA A 57 -6.35 1.88 13.50
N ARG A 58 -6.20 2.05 14.81
CA ARG A 58 -6.36 3.34 15.49
C ARG A 58 -4.98 3.97 15.65
N ILE A 59 -4.86 5.23 15.27
CA ILE A 59 -3.61 5.97 15.26
C ILE A 59 -3.74 7.16 16.20
N LYS A 60 -2.92 7.19 17.26
CA LYS A 60 -2.92 8.29 18.23
C LYS A 60 -2.26 9.53 17.60
N PRO A 61 -2.52 10.75 18.12
CA PRO A 61 -1.78 11.95 17.72
C PRO A 61 -0.27 11.76 17.81
N GLY A 62 0.49 12.24 16.83
CA GLY A 62 1.95 12.18 16.79
C GLY A 62 2.53 10.76 16.75
N SER A 63 1.76 9.79 16.27
CA SER A 63 2.18 8.38 16.20
C SER A 63 1.92 7.79 14.83
N PHE A 64 2.55 6.64 14.57
CA PHE A 64 2.38 5.92 13.32
C PHE A 64 1.83 4.52 13.51
N LYS A 65 1.22 3.98 12.45
CA LYS A 65 0.82 2.58 12.34
C LYS A 65 1.12 2.04 10.95
N VAL A 66 1.38 0.74 10.88
CA VAL A 66 1.53 0.03 9.61
C VAL A 66 0.31 -0.86 9.44
N LEU A 67 -0.32 -0.77 8.28
CA LEU A 67 -1.38 -1.66 7.82
C LEU A 67 -0.81 -2.63 6.78
N GLY A 68 -1.17 -3.90 6.90
CA GLY A 68 -0.64 -4.97 6.06
C GLY A 68 0.63 -5.65 6.61
N PRO A 69 1.29 -6.50 5.82
CA PRO A 69 1.03 -6.75 4.40
C PRO A 69 -0.34 -7.38 4.16
N SER A 70 -1.02 -6.96 3.11
CA SER A 70 -2.32 -7.52 2.72
C SER A 70 -2.39 -7.75 1.21
N GLU A 71 -3.04 -8.82 0.80
CA GLU A 71 -3.15 -9.23 -0.59
C GLU A 71 -4.52 -8.91 -1.16
N ALA A 72 -4.56 -8.48 -2.43
CA ALA A 72 -5.78 -8.34 -3.20
C ALA A 72 -5.70 -9.16 -4.49
N ARG A 73 -6.84 -9.51 -5.10
CA ARG A 73 -6.80 -10.20 -6.40
C ARG A 73 -6.31 -9.23 -7.49
N PRO A 74 -5.71 -9.73 -8.57
CA PRO A 74 -5.42 -8.90 -9.74
C PRO A 74 -6.67 -8.14 -10.18
N LEU A 75 -6.52 -6.84 -10.45
CA LEU A 75 -7.57 -5.87 -10.87
C LEU A 75 -8.49 -5.34 -9.76
N GLU A 76 -8.44 -5.88 -8.53
CA GLU A 76 -9.15 -5.27 -7.41
C GLU A 76 -8.50 -3.94 -7.04
N ARG A 77 -9.32 -2.91 -6.81
CA ARG A 77 -8.85 -1.60 -6.37
C ARG A 77 -8.75 -1.59 -4.85
N VAL A 78 -7.62 -1.11 -4.36
CA VAL A 78 -7.34 -1.00 -2.93
C VAL A 78 -7.29 0.48 -2.57
N TYR A 79 -7.92 0.84 -1.46
CA TYR A 79 -8.01 2.20 -0.95
C TYR A 79 -7.49 2.22 0.47
N ILE A 80 -6.75 3.27 0.82
CA ILE A 80 -6.63 3.69 2.21
C ILE A 80 -7.79 4.62 2.52
N VAL A 81 -8.48 4.38 3.62
CA VAL A 81 -9.62 5.18 4.09
C VAL A 81 -9.31 5.72 5.47
N ILE A 82 -9.42 7.03 5.63
CA ILE A 82 -9.14 7.78 6.85
C ILE A 82 -10.43 8.41 7.35
N GLY A 83 -10.73 8.22 8.64
CA GLY A 83 -11.90 8.84 9.26
C GLY A 83 -11.71 9.17 10.73
N ASP A 84 -12.48 10.15 11.20
CA ASP A 84 -12.63 10.46 12.62
C ASP A 84 -13.68 9.51 13.24
N ARG A 85 -13.42 8.99 14.44
CA ARG A 85 -14.43 8.20 15.16
C ARG A 85 -15.41 9.08 15.93
N THR A 86 -15.02 10.32 16.22
CA THR A 86 -15.83 11.27 16.98
C THR A 86 -16.87 11.95 16.10
N ASP A 87 -16.67 11.93 14.78
CA ASP A 87 -17.58 12.52 13.81
C ASP A 87 -18.12 11.44 12.86
N LEU A 88 -19.27 10.86 13.23
CA LEU A 88 -20.01 9.90 12.40
C LEU A 88 -20.56 10.53 11.11
N HIS A 89 -20.57 11.87 11.01
CA HIS A 89 -21.06 12.61 9.86
C HIS A 89 -19.94 13.11 8.95
N ALA A 90 -18.68 13.02 9.39
CA ALA A 90 -17.54 13.33 8.55
C ALA A 90 -17.44 12.31 7.42
N VAL A 91 -17.39 12.82 6.18
CA VAL A 91 -17.13 11.99 5.01
C VAL A 91 -15.68 11.51 5.11
N PRO A 92 -15.43 10.20 5.15
CA PRO A 92 -14.07 9.69 5.24
C PRO A 92 -13.31 10.01 3.96
N GLU A 93 -12.04 10.37 4.12
CA GLU A 93 -11.15 10.60 2.99
C GLU A 93 -10.57 9.27 2.51
N SER A 94 -10.48 9.08 1.20
CA SER A 94 -9.97 7.84 0.63
C SER A 94 -9.05 8.07 -0.55
N VAL A 95 -7.97 7.31 -0.61
CA VAL A 95 -6.97 7.37 -1.68
C VAL A 95 -6.77 5.98 -2.27
N GLU A 96 -6.85 5.86 -3.60
CA GLU A 96 -6.55 4.60 -4.29
C GLU A 96 -5.04 4.33 -4.26
N LEU A 97 -4.66 3.11 -3.87
CA LEU A 97 -3.28 2.67 -3.81
C LEU A 97 -2.97 1.69 -4.94
N ARG A 98 -1.76 1.81 -5.50
CA ARG A 98 -1.19 0.75 -6.34
C ARG A 98 -0.46 -0.27 -5.47
N ARG A 99 -0.14 -1.44 -6.03
CA ARG A 99 0.62 -2.48 -5.34
C ARG A 99 1.96 -1.95 -4.82
N GLY A 100 2.39 -2.43 -3.66
CA GLY A 100 3.68 -2.09 -3.03
C GLY A 100 3.53 -1.43 -1.67
N GLU A 101 4.58 -0.72 -1.28
CA GLU A 101 4.73 -0.08 0.03
C GLU A 101 4.53 1.43 -0.07
N TRP A 102 3.74 1.98 0.83
CA TRP A 102 3.32 3.37 0.85
C TRP A 102 3.49 3.99 2.22
N VAL A 103 3.69 5.30 2.22
CA VAL A 103 3.62 6.14 3.40
C VAL A 103 2.50 7.15 3.17
N VAL A 104 1.64 7.29 4.18
CA VAL A 104 0.55 8.26 4.20
C VAL A 104 0.73 9.16 5.42
N THR A 105 1.04 10.42 5.19
CA THR A 105 1.14 11.43 6.25
C THR A 105 -0.17 12.21 6.32
N ILE A 106 -0.73 12.29 7.52
CA ILE A 106 -2.02 12.93 7.77
C ILE A 106 -1.78 14.19 8.59
N GLY A 107 -1.96 15.34 7.95
CA GLY A 107 -1.89 16.66 8.55
C GLY A 107 -3.27 17.23 8.88
N ALA A 108 -3.27 18.31 9.67
CA ALA A 108 -4.49 19.09 9.87
C ALA A 108 -4.87 19.80 8.57
N GLY A 109 -6.12 19.64 8.11
CA GLY A 109 -6.60 20.34 6.91
C GLY A 109 -6.44 21.86 7.06
N SER A 110 -5.91 22.50 6.02
CA SER A 110 -5.81 23.96 5.98
C SER A 110 -7.18 24.61 5.78
N MET A 111 -7.31 25.90 6.11
CA MET A 111 -8.53 26.69 5.85
C MET A 111 -8.92 26.71 4.35
N THR A 112 -8.00 26.39 3.45
CA THR A 112 -8.21 26.38 1.99
C THR A 112 -8.45 24.98 1.44
N SER A 113 -8.31 23.93 2.26
CA SER A 113 -8.58 22.54 1.85
C SER A 113 -10.08 22.23 1.90
N TRP A 114 -10.54 21.38 0.98
CA TRP A 114 -11.92 20.88 0.96
C TRP A 114 -12.13 19.68 1.89
N GLY A 115 -11.03 19.05 2.33
CA GLY A 115 -11.02 17.91 3.23
C GLY A 115 -10.96 18.34 4.70
N THR A 116 -11.24 17.39 5.60
CA THR A 116 -10.99 17.59 7.04
C THR A 116 -9.49 17.48 7.34
N TYR A 117 -8.79 16.70 6.52
CA TYR A 117 -7.38 16.40 6.66
C TYR A 117 -6.64 16.80 5.38
N GLU A 118 -5.34 17.02 5.55
CA GLU A 118 -4.40 17.08 4.44
C GLU A 118 -3.70 15.72 4.35
N LEU A 119 -3.85 15.05 3.20
CA LEU A 119 -3.24 13.73 2.96
C LEU A 119 -2.07 13.88 2.01
N HIS A 120 -0.87 13.56 2.50
CA HIS A 120 0.30 13.37 1.66
C HIS A 120 0.53 11.88 1.47
N VAL A 121 0.56 11.41 0.22
CA VAL A 121 0.70 9.99 -0.12
C VAL A 121 1.90 9.81 -1.02
N GLU A 122 2.88 9.07 -0.51
CA GLU A 122 4.14 8.83 -1.19
C GLU A 122 4.48 7.34 -1.19
N LYS A 123 5.26 6.93 -2.19
CA LYS A 123 5.73 5.55 -2.25
C LYS A 123 6.93 5.41 -1.31
N ALA A 124 6.99 4.34 -0.51
CA ALA A 124 8.00 4.20 0.54
C ALA A 124 9.44 4.27 0.03
N LYS A 125 9.68 3.83 -1.22
CA LYS A 125 11.01 3.91 -1.86
C LYS A 125 11.46 5.36 -2.11
N ASP A 126 10.54 6.28 -2.34
CA ASP A 126 10.85 7.65 -2.73
C ASP A 126 11.20 8.51 -1.50
N ARG A 127 10.65 8.18 -0.32
CA ARG A 127 10.99 8.84 0.96
C ARG A 127 12.42 8.55 1.43
N LEU A 128 12.89 7.32 1.27
CA LEU A 128 14.25 6.94 1.67
C LEU A 128 15.33 7.75 0.92
N ILE A 129 15.07 8.10 -0.34
CA ILE A 129 15.99 8.90 -1.15
C ILE A 129 16.05 10.35 -0.65
N ALA A 130 14.92 10.90 -0.18
CA ALA A 130 14.87 12.25 0.37
C ALA A 130 15.64 12.36 1.70
N GLU A 131 15.48 11.38 2.59
CA GLU A 131 16.17 11.36 3.88
C GLU A 131 17.70 11.15 3.71
N GLU A 132 18.15 10.36 2.73
CA GLU A 132 19.58 10.21 2.40
C GLU A 132 20.21 11.47 1.78
N THR A 133 19.42 12.33 1.14
CA THR A 133 19.94 13.54 0.48
C THR A 133 20.08 14.73 1.43
N GLU A 134 19.31 14.78 2.52
CA GLU A 134 19.41 15.85 3.53
C GLU A 134 20.59 15.65 4.50
N GLU A 135 21.01 14.41 4.77
CA GLU A 135 22.16 14.12 5.64
C GLU A 135 23.51 14.52 5.00
N ASP A 136 23.59 14.56 3.67
CA ASP A 136 24.79 14.96 2.92
C ASP A 136 24.89 16.50 2.72
N ALA A 137 23.88 17.27 3.11
CA ALA A 137 23.80 18.71 2.84
C ALA A 137 24.16 19.62 4.04
N GLU A 138 24.49 19.06 5.20
CA GLU A 138 24.86 19.83 6.40
C GLU A 138 26.39 20.03 6.58
N ASP A 139 27.21 19.55 5.64
CA ASP A 139 28.67 19.71 5.64
C ASP A 139 29.19 20.60 4.47
N GLU A 140 28.81 21.88 4.42
CA GLU A 140 29.56 22.93 3.67
C GLU A 140 29.69 24.26 4.45
#